data_AF-A0A259LRT0-F1
#
_entry.id   AF-A0A259LRT0-F1
#
_cell.length_a   1.000
_cell.length_b   1.000
_cell.length_c   1.000
_cell.angle_alpha   90.00
_cell.angle_beta   90.00
_cell.angle_gamma   90.00
#
_symmetry.space_group_name_H-M   'P 1'
#
loop_
_entity.id
_entity.type
_entity.pdbx_description
1 polymer ?
#
loop_
_entity_poly.entity_id
_entity_poly.type
_entity_poly.pdbx_seq_one_letter_code
_entity_poly.pdbx_strand_id
1 'polypeptide(L)'
;MNGARGETTLTVGGQARRVCLTLGALAEIESALGCRTMGELELRMRALSAADLIIVIGALLRGGGEAETAAKISAADVSPGFAARAVAEAFRLGLAG
;
A
#
# COMPACT_ATOMS: atom_id res chain seq x y z
N MET A 1 10.62 -5.14 -18.04
CA MET A 1 9.84 -3.94 -17.65
C MET A 1 10.56 -3.35 -16.46
N ASN A 2 11.16 -2.16 -16.59
CA ASN A 2 11.83 -1.48 -15.48
C ASN A 2 10.74 -1.02 -14.50
N GLY A 3 10.34 -1.88 -13.57
CA GLY A 3 9.46 -1.47 -12.48
C GLY A 3 10.16 -0.36 -11.72
N ALA A 4 9.54 0.83 -11.67
CA ALA A 4 10.00 1.85 -10.73
C ALA A 4 10.08 1.20 -9.34
N ARG A 5 11.15 1.50 -8.58
CA ARG A 5 11.32 0.94 -7.22
C ARG A 5 10.03 1.18 -6.42
N GLY A 6 9.45 0.12 -5.89
CA GLY A 6 8.21 0.17 -5.10
C GLY A 6 6.90 -0.01 -5.88
N GLU A 7 6.92 -0.19 -7.20
CA GLU A 7 5.70 -0.36 -8.01
C GLU A 7 5.29 -1.84 -8.15
N THR A 8 4.01 -2.15 -7.91
CA THR A 8 3.40 -3.45 -8.18
C THR A 8 1.92 -3.29 -8.57
N THR A 9 1.19 -4.39 -8.73
CA THR A 9 -0.22 -4.42 -9.12
C THR A 9 -1.11 -5.04 -8.05
N LEU A 10 -2.28 -4.45 -7.83
CA LEU A 10 -3.35 -4.99 -6.98
C LEU A 10 -4.63 -5.12 -7.81
N THR A 11 -5.32 -6.26 -7.72
CA THR A 11 -6.65 -6.40 -8.32
C THR A 11 -7.73 -5.85 -7.41
N VAL A 12 -8.52 -4.89 -7.89
CA VAL A 12 -9.62 -4.25 -7.18
C VAL A 12 -10.88 -4.33 -8.04
N GLY A 13 -11.93 -5.00 -7.56
CA GLY A 13 -13.17 -5.20 -8.33
C GLY A 13 -12.92 -5.90 -9.68
N GLY A 14 -12.01 -6.87 -9.71
CA GLY A 14 -11.63 -7.59 -10.93
C GLY A 14 -10.74 -6.82 -11.91
N GLN A 15 -10.35 -5.58 -11.60
CA GLN A 15 -9.47 -4.76 -12.44
C GLN A 15 -8.09 -4.64 -11.83
N ALA A 16 -7.03 -4.80 -12.64
CA ALA A 16 -5.66 -4.56 -12.22
C ALA A 16 -5.44 -3.05 -12.01
N ARG A 17 -4.92 -2.69 -10.83
CA ARG A 17 -4.64 -1.31 -10.41
C ARG A 17 -3.19 -1.18 -10.02
N ARG A 18 -2.60 -0.03 -10.37
CA ARG A 18 -1.22 0.26 -10.01
C ARG A 18 -1.13 0.71 -8.57
N VAL A 19 -0.22 0.11 -7.82
CA VAL A 19 0.16 0.54 -6.47
C VAL A 19 1.65 0.83 -6.45
N CYS A 20 2.05 1.92 -5.81
CA CYS A 20 3.46 2.31 -5.77
C CYS A 20 3.84 2.89 -4.41
N LEU A 21 4.89 2.35 -3.80
CA LEU A 21 5.47 2.90 -2.57
C LEU A 21 6.40 4.08 -2.90
N THR A 22 5.80 5.24 -3.09
CA THR A 22 6.53 6.52 -3.19
C THR A 22 6.86 7.07 -1.80
N LEU A 23 7.78 8.03 -1.70
CA LEU A 23 8.02 8.73 -0.42
C LEU A 23 6.76 9.43 0.12
N GLY A 24 5.91 9.95 -0.76
CA GLY A 24 4.62 10.53 -0.37
C GLY A 24 3.65 9.50 0.21
N ALA A 25 3.57 8.31 -0.43
CA ALA A 25 2.77 7.20 0.09
C ALA A 25 3.31 6.71 1.44
N LEU A 26 4.63 6.61 1.60
CA LEU A 26 5.28 6.20 2.83
C LEU A 26 4.99 7.18 3.98
N ALA A 27 5.16 8.48 3.75
CA ALA A 27 4.85 9.53 4.73
C ALA A 27 3.37 9.55 5.13
N GLU A 28 2.47 9.28 4.19
CA GLU A 28 1.04 9.14 4.46
C GLU A 28 0.75 7.93 5.35
N ILE A 29 1.37 6.77 5.08
CA ILE A 29 1.22 5.56 5.89
C ILE A 29 1.70 5.81 7.32
N GLU A 30 2.89 6.40 7.49
CA GLU A 30 3.45 6.75 8.81
C GLU A 30 2.48 7.64 9.59
N SER A 31 2.00 8.71 8.95
CA SER A 31 1.07 9.65 9.56
C SER A 31 -0.25 8.98 9.98
N ALA A 32 -0.82 8.14 9.11
CA ALA A 32 -2.10 7.49 9.35
C ALA A 32 -2.02 6.37 10.40
N LEU A 33 -0.88 5.68 10.49
CA LEU A 33 -0.65 4.62 11.49
C LEU A 33 -0.09 5.16 12.81
N GLY A 34 0.25 6.46 12.88
CA GLY A 34 0.84 7.09 14.07
C GLY A 34 2.30 6.75 14.29
N CYS A 35 3.01 6.30 13.24
CA CYS A 35 4.44 6.00 13.29
C CYS A 35 5.25 7.27 12.95
N ARG A 36 6.38 7.45 13.62
CA ARG A 36 7.32 8.58 13.39
C ARG A 36 8.67 8.13 12.88
N THR A 37 8.91 6.82 12.86
CA THR A 37 10.17 6.22 12.43
C THR A 37 9.91 4.96 11.62
N MET A 38 10.88 4.58 10.77
CA MET A 38 10.82 3.34 10.01
C MET A 38 10.71 2.10 10.90
N GLY A 39 11.38 2.09 12.05
CA GLY A 39 11.32 0.97 12.99
C GLY A 39 9.93 0.80 13.65
N GLU A 40 9.26 1.90 13.97
CA GLU A 40 7.87 1.87 14.45
C GLU A 40 6.93 1.34 13.36
N LEU A 41 7.13 1.79 12.13
CA LEU A 41 6.36 1.31 10.98
C LEU A 41 6.59 -0.18 10.74
N GLU A 42 7.82 -0.67 10.75
CA GLU A 42 8.15 -2.09 10.60
C GLU A 42 7.46 -2.96 11.67
N LEU A 43 7.45 -2.51 12.93
CA LEU A 43 6.75 -3.23 14.00
C LEU A 43 5.24 -3.24 13.75
N ARG A 44 4.67 -2.10 13.36
CA ARG A 44 3.24 -1.96 13.06
C ARG A 44 2.80 -2.84 11.88
N MET A 45 3.65 -2.95 10.86
CA MET A 45 3.42 -3.78 9.67
C MET A 45 3.28 -5.28 9.99
N ARG A 46 3.86 -5.76 11.10
CA ARG A 46 3.75 -7.17 11.53
C ARG A 46 2.39 -7.51 12.15
N ALA A 47 1.61 -6.50 12.53
CA ALA A 47 0.34 -6.65 13.25
C ALA A 47 -0.77 -5.79 12.62
N LEU A 48 -0.80 -5.68 11.28
CA LEU A 48 -1.84 -4.93 10.58
C LEU A 48 -3.22 -5.56 10.80
N SER A 49 -4.16 -4.73 11.21
CA SER A 49 -5.58 -5.05 11.12
C SER A 49 -6.09 -4.86 9.68
N ALA A 50 -7.31 -5.31 9.40
CA ALA A 50 -7.97 -5.03 8.12
C ALA A 50 -8.13 -3.53 7.85
N ALA A 51 -8.39 -2.72 8.88
CA ALA A 51 -8.48 -1.27 8.76
C ALA A 51 -7.13 -0.65 8.37
N ASP A 52 -6.04 -1.13 8.97
CA ASP A 52 -4.70 -0.67 8.62
C ASP A 52 -4.34 -1.07 7.18
N LEU A 53 -4.74 -2.27 6.76
CA LEU A 53 -4.50 -2.73 5.39
C LEU A 53 -5.21 -1.83 4.36
N ILE A 54 -6.43 -1.39 4.64
CA ILE A 54 -7.18 -0.42 3.83
C ILE A 54 -6.43 0.92 3.74
N ILE A 55 -5.93 1.42 4.87
CA ILE A 55 -5.14 2.67 4.94
C ILE A 55 -3.89 2.55 4.05
N VAL A 56 -3.13 1.46 4.23
CA VAL A 56 -1.89 1.24 3.49
C VAL A 56 -2.15 1.12 1.99
N ILE A 57 -3.15 0.34 1.58
CA ILE A 57 -3.51 0.22 0.16
C ILE A 57 -3.97 1.54 -0.43
N GLY A 58 -4.74 2.33 0.31
CA GLY A 58 -5.16 3.67 -0.13
C GLY A 58 -3.96 4.56 -0.45
N ALA A 59 -2.95 4.59 0.42
CA ALA A 59 -1.73 5.35 0.21
C ALA A 59 -0.92 4.83 -0.99
N LEU A 60 -0.78 3.51 -1.13
CA LEU A 60 -0.09 2.92 -2.27
C LEU A 60 -0.81 3.17 -3.61
N LEU A 61 -2.14 3.12 -3.63
CA LEU A 61 -2.94 3.46 -4.81
C LEU A 61 -2.73 4.93 -5.20
N ARG A 62 -2.76 5.86 -4.24
CA ARG A 62 -2.42 7.27 -4.48
C ARG A 62 -1.00 7.42 -5.02
N GLY A 63 -0.02 6.72 -4.46
CA GLY A 63 1.35 6.66 -4.98
C GLY A 63 1.44 6.12 -6.40
N GLY A 64 0.55 5.20 -6.78
CA GLY A 64 0.40 4.67 -8.14
C GLY A 64 -0.43 5.54 -9.09
N GLY A 65 -0.94 6.70 -8.64
CA GLY A 65 -1.81 7.57 -9.42
C GLY A 65 -3.28 7.13 -9.51
N GLU A 66 -3.70 6.18 -8.67
CA GLU A 66 -5.05 5.60 -8.61
C GLU A 66 -5.91 6.26 -7.52
N ALA A 67 -5.95 7.60 -7.47
CA ALA A 67 -6.59 8.35 -6.38
C ALA A 67 -8.10 8.08 -6.25
N GLU A 68 -8.81 7.93 -7.38
CA GLU A 68 -10.25 7.60 -7.36
C GLU A 68 -10.51 6.19 -6.81
N THR A 69 -9.66 5.23 -7.17
CA THR A 69 -9.74 3.86 -6.64
C THR A 69 -9.42 3.85 -5.15
N ALA A 70 -8.41 4.62 -4.72
CA ALA A 70 -8.04 4.77 -3.33
C ALA A 70 -9.19 5.30 -2.46
N ALA A 71 -9.97 6.27 -2.96
CA ALA A 71 -11.11 6.83 -2.24
C ALA A 71 -12.25 5.82 -1.99
N LYS A 72 -12.31 4.74 -2.78
CA LYS A 72 -13.37 3.73 -2.74
C LYS A 72 -12.91 2.40 -2.14
N ILE A 73 -11.65 2.27 -1.75
CA ILE A 73 -11.03 0.99 -1.40
C ILE A 73 -11.69 0.28 -0.21
N SER A 74 -12.25 1.03 0.74
CA SER A 74 -12.96 0.48 1.90
C SER A 74 -14.25 -0.27 1.54
N ALA A 75 -14.85 0.03 0.39
CA ALA A 75 -16.05 -0.62 -0.13
C ALA A 75 -15.75 -1.52 -1.34
N ALA A 76 -14.49 -1.62 -1.74
CA ALA A 76 -14.10 -2.34 -2.94
C ALA A 76 -13.94 -3.84 -2.67
N ASP A 77 -14.25 -4.65 -3.68
CA ASP A 77 -14.01 -6.09 -3.64
C ASP A 77 -12.52 -6.39 -3.85
N VAL A 78 -11.85 -6.73 -2.76
CA VAL A 78 -10.43 -7.10 -2.73
C VAL A 78 -10.27 -8.27 -1.76
N SER A 79 -9.68 -9.36 -2.24
CA SER A 79 -9.32 -10.47 -1.36
C SER A 79 -8.20 -10.05 -0.38
N PRO A 80 -8.39 -10.22 0.95
CA PRO A 80 -7.42 -9.79 1.96
C PRO A 80 -6.01 -10.37 1.75
N GLY A 81 -5.91 -11.61 1.27
CA GLY A 81 -4.64 -12.27 1.01
C GLY A 81 -3.88 -11.67 -0.17
N PHE A 82 -4.59 -11.30 -1.24
CA PHE A 82 -3.98 -10.60 -2.38
C PHE A 82 -3.58 -9.17 -2.00
N ALA A 83 -4.43 -8.47 -1.25
CA ALA A 83 -4.14 -7.17 -0.67
C ALA A 83 -2.83 -7.18 0.17
N ALA A 84 -2.73 -8.09 1.13
CA ALA A 84 -1.54 -8.22 1.99
C ALA A 84 -0.27 -8.53 1.18
N ARG A 85 -0.36 -9.40 0.16
CA ARG A 85 0.77 -9.73 -0.72
C ARG A 85 1.21 -8.52 -1.55
N ALA A 86 0.28 -7.76 -2.13
CA ALA A 86 0.59 -6.58 -2.91
C ALA A 86 1.28 -5.51 -2.04
N VAL A 87 0.81 -5.32 -0.81
CA VAL A 87 1.46 -4.43 0.17
C VAL A 87 2.88 -4.90 0.48
N ALA A 88 3.05 -6.17 0.85
CA ALA A 88 4.38 -6.71 1.17
C ALA A 88 5.35 -6.57 -0.01
N GLU A 89 4.88 -6.79 -1.24
CA GLU A 89 5.68 -6.65 -2.44
C GLU A 89 6.06 -5.19 -2.73
N ALA A 90 5.13 -4.24 -2.56
CA ALA A 90 5.42 -2.81 -2.71
C ALA A 90 6.51 -2.35 -1.74
N PHE A 91 6.43 -2.77 -0.47
CA PHE A 91 7.45 -2.49 0.54
C PHE A 91 8.80 -3.13 0.21
N ARG A 92 8.80 -4.40 -0.19
CA ARG A 92 10.02 -5.10 -0.61
C ARG A 92 10.71 -4.38 -1.77
N LEU A 93 9.94 -3.96 -2.78
CA LEU A 93 10.48 -3.27 -3.95
C LEU A 93 10.93 -1.83 -3.66
N GLY A 94 10.24 -1.13 -2.75
CA GLY A 94 10.51 0.27 -2.44
C GLY A 94 11.68 0.48 -1.47
N LEU A 95 11.94 -0.49 -0.59
CA LEU A 95 12.97 -0.41 0.45
C LEU A 95 14.21 -1.27 0.17
N ALA A 96 14.27 -2.00 -0.95
CA ALA A 96 15.45 -2.77 -1.37
C ALA A 96 16.61 -1.88 -1.90
N GLY A 97 16.76 -0.68 -1.36
CA GLY A 97 17.70 0.35 -1.82
C GLY A 97 18.90 0.53 -0.94
#